data_AF-A0A965Y908-F1
#
_entry.id   AF-A0A965Y908-F1
#
_cell.length_a   1.000
_cell.length_b   1.000
_cell.length_c   1.000
_cell.angle_alpha   90.00
_cell.angle_beta   90.00
_cell.angle_gamma   90.00
#
_symmetry.space_group_name_H-M   'P 1'
#
loop_
_entity.id
_entity.type
_entity.pdbx_description
1 polymer ?
#
loop_
_entity_poly.entity_id
_entity_poly.type
_entity_poly.pdbx_seq_one_letter_code
_entity_poly.pdbx_strand_id
1 'polypeptide(L)'
;MKKIILIAIAAILLQACASSTSLLRKGRYDESITKSVKKIQKKPEKIKEVQNLEQAFRIANQKDNDRINFLRLSGQPDIWDEIFKVYLVMKNRQERVRILPTEVLNHINFKYVNYDEEIVS
;
A
#
# COMPACT_ATOMS: atom_id res chain seq x y z
N MET A 1 7.99 34.91 11.14
CA MET A 1 7.59 34.29 9.85
C MET A 1 8.69 33.40 9.25
N LYS A 2 9.87 33.91 8.88
CA LYS A 2 10.98 33.10 8.31
C LYS A 2 11.39 31.88 9.16
N LYS A 3 11.46 32.02 10.49
CA LYS A 3 11.79 30.91 11.40
C LYS A 3 10.70 29.83 11.45
N ILE A 4 9.42 30.21 11.36
CA ILE A 4 8.29 29.25 11.33
C ILE A 4 8.30 28.49 10.00
N ILE A 5 8.58 29.17 8.88
CA ILE A 5 8.73 28.54 7.57
C ILE A 5 9.90 27.54 7.57
N LEU A 6 11.04 27.90 8.16
CA LEU A 6 12.19 26.99 8.29
C LEU A 6 11.87 25.75 9.15
N ILE A 7 11.15 25.93 10.26
CA ILE A 7 10.71 24.81 11.12
C ILE A 7 9.71 23.91 10.38
N ALA A 8 8.77 24.49 9.63
CA ALA A 8 7.83 23.73 8.82
C ALA A 8 8.52 22.92 7.70
N ILE A 9 9.50 23.51 7.01
CA ILE A 9 10.30 22.82 5.99
C ILE A 9 11.11 21.67 6.63
N ALA A 10 11.74 21.90 7.77
CA ALA A 10 12.48 20.86 8.49
C ALA A 10 11.57 19.70 8.93
N ALA A 11 10.35 19.99 9.40
CA ALA A 11 9.37 18.97 9.79
C ALA A 11 8.91 18.12 8.59
N ILE A 12 8.77 18.70 7.40
CA ILE A 12 8.45 17.97 6.16
C ILE A 12 9.61 17.04 5.76
N LEU A 13 10.86 17.49 5.88
CA LEU A 13 12.04 16.69 5.55
C LEU A 13 12.21 15.46 6.47
N LEU A 14 11.80 15.56 7.74
CA LEU A 14 11.87 14.43 8.67
C LEU A 14 10.92 13.28 8.31
N GLN A 15 9.81 13.55 7.61
CA GLN A 15 8.90 12.51 7.15
C GLN A 15 9.51 11.63 6.04
N ALA A 16 10.44 12.17 5.24
CA ALA A 16 11.11 11.42 4.17
C ALA A 16 12.05 10.31 4.72
N CYS A 17 12.48 10.41 5.97
CA CYS A 17 13.42 9.48 6.59
C CYS A 17 12.78 8.20 7.17
N ALA A 18 11.44 8.12 7.27
CA ALA A 18 10.79 6.95 7.88
C ALA A 18 11.13 5.65 7.13
N SER A 19 11.70 4.64 7.79
CA SER A 19 12.01 3.36 7.12
C SER A 19 10.72 2.59 6.79
N SER A 20 10.78 1.70 5.79
CA SER A 20 9.69 0.76 5.44
C SER A 20 9.25 -0.04 6.67
N THR A 21 10.19 -0.59 7.44
CA THR A 21 9.90 -1.27 8.72
C THR A 21 9.21 -0.35 9.73
N SER A 22 9.60 0.92 9.84
CA SER A 22 8.92 1.87 10.75
C SER A 22 7.51 2.19 10.29
N LEU A 23 7.29 2.38 8.99
CA LEU A 23 5.98 2.62 8.39
C LEU A 23 5.05 1.43 8.62
N LEU A 24 5.54 0.21 8.36
CA LEU A 24 4.84 -1.04 8.64
C LEU A 24 4.41 -1.13 10.10
N ARG A 25 5.34 -0.92 11.05
CA ARG A 25 5.04 -0.93 12.50
C ARG A 25 4.03 0.14 12.93
N LYS A 26 3.96 1.26 12.21
CA LYS A 26 3.00 2.35 12.47
C LYS A 26 1.65 2.14 11.76
N GLY A 27 1.44 1.00 11.10
CA GLY A 27 0.21 0.73 10.34
C GLY A 27 0.09 1.51 9.03
N ARG A 28 1.16 2.20 8.59
CA ARG A 28 1.21 2.98 7.34
C ARG A 28 1.58 2.05 6.18
N TYR A 29 0.70 1.08 5.89
CA TYR A 29 1.02 -0.05 5.02
C TYR A 29 1.28 0.36 3.56
N ASP A 30 0.43 1.19 2.94
CA ASP A 30 0.63 1.65 1.55
C ASP A 30 1.92 2.45 1.36
N GLU A 31 2.34 3.19 2.38
CA GLU A 31 3.61 3.90 2.38
C GLU A 31 4.80 2.96 2.55
N SER A 32 4.65 1.94 3.42
CA SER A 32 5.64 0.86 3.55
C SER A 32 5.82 0.15 2.20
N ILE A 33 4.72 -0.22 1.53
CA ILE A 33 4.72 -0.84 0.20
C ILE A 33 5.46 0.05 -0.80
N THR A 34 5.07 1.32 -0.90
CA THR A 34 5.68 2.28 -1.83
C THR A 34 7.19 2.42 -1.58
N LYS A 35 7.61 2.45 -0.31
CA LYS A 35 9.03 2.58 0.05
C LYS A 35 9.81 1.29 -0.20
N SER A 36 9.23 0.13 0.10
CA SER A 36 9.84 -1.17 -0.21
C SER A 36 10.00 -1.35 -1.72
N VAL A 37 8.94 -1.13 -2.51
CA VAL A 37 8.97 -1.22 -3.99
C VAL A 37 10.13 -0.39 -4.56
N LYS A 38 10.21 0.89 -4.18
CA LYS A 38 11.29 1.79 -4.66
C LYS A 38 12.70 1.29 -4.31
N LYS A 39 12.86 0.61 -3.18
CA LYS A 39 14.17 0.07 -2.76
C LYS A 39 14.48 -1.25 -3.45
N ILE A 40 13.49 -2.11 -3.65
CA ILE A 40 13.61 -3.39 -4.35
C ILE A 40 13.93 -3.14 -5.82
N GLN A 41 13.26 -2.19 -6.48
CA GLN A 41 13.57 -1.81 -7.87
C GLN A 41 15.05 -1.41 -8.07
N LYS A 42 15.69 -0.86 -7.03
CA LYS A 42 17.11 -0.50 -7.08
C LYS A 42 18.03 -1.66 -6.70
N LYS A 43 17.58 -2.51 -5.78
CA LYS A 43 18.35 -3.59 -5.13
C LYS A 43 17.41 -4.74 -4.74
N PRO A 44 17.07 -5.64 -5.68
CA PRO A 44 16.10 -6.73 -5.47
C PRO A 44 16.53 -7.72 -4.39
N GLU A 45 17.83 -7.85 -4.15
CA GLU A 45 18.46 -8.73 -3.15
C GLU A 45 18.23 -8.29 -1.70
N LYS A 46 17.60 -7.13 -1.47
CA LYS A 46 17.29 -6.63 -0.13
C LYS A 46 16.12 -7.40 0.50
N ILE A 47 16.42 -8.57 1.05
CA ILE A 47 15.46 -9.48 1.72
C ILE A 47 14.55 -8.73 2.71
N LYS A 48 15.10 -7.84 3.54
CA LYS A 48 14.31 -7.06 4.51
C LYS A 48 13.24 -6.18 3.85
N GLU A 49 13.51 -5.63 2.67
CA GLU A 49 12.52 -4.82 1.93
C GLU A 49 11.45 -5.69 1.30
N VAL A 50 11.83 -6.89 0.81
CA VAL A 50 10.89 -7.90 0.31
C VAL A 50 9.96 -8.38 1.45
N GLN A 51 10.49 -8.67 2.63
CA GLN A 51 9.69 -9.04 3.81
C GLN A 51 8.75 -7.91 4.25
N ASN A 52 9.25 -6.66 4.31
CA ASN A 52 8.40 -5.51 4.62
C ASN A 52 7.28 -5.32 3.58
N LEU A 53 7.59 -5.56 2.30
CA LEU A 53 6.61 -5.49 1.20
C LEU A 53 5.55 -6.58 1.36
N GLU A 54 5.96 -7.83 1.51
CA GLU A 54 5.07 -8.99 1.67
C GLU A 54 4.09 -8.76 2.83
N GLN A 55 4.61 -8.41 4.00
CA GLN A 55 3.78 -8.19 5.18
C GLN A 55 2.83 -7.00 5.01
N ALA A 56 3.33 -5.86 4.50
CA ALA A 56 2.49 -4.68 4.30
C ALA A 56 1.41 -4.90 3.24
N PHE A 57 1.75 -5.55 2.11
CA PHE A 57 0.84 -5.84 1.02
C PHE A 57 -0.27 -6.79 1.48
N ARG A 58 0.08 -7.88 2.17
CA ARG A 58 -0.88 -8.82 2.74
C ARG A 58 -1.85 -8.14 3.71
N ILE A 59 -1.33 -7.37 4.68
CA ILE A 59 -2.17 -6.73 5.69
C ILE A 59 -3.07 -5.65 5.06
N ALA A 60 -2.54 -4.84 4.14
CA ALA A 60 -3.33 -3.79 3.50
C ALA A 60 -4.48 -4.36 2.67
N ASN A 61 -4.21 -5.39 1.86
CA ASN A 61 -5.26 -6.06 1.09
C ASN A 61 -6.29 -6.75 1.99
N GLN A 62 -5.86 -7.38 3.09
CA GLN A 62 -6.81 -7.98 4.04
C GLN A 62 -7.75 -6.93 4.62
N LYS A 63 -7.21 -5.78 5.09
CA LYS A 63 -8.02 -4.71 5.67
C LYS A 63 -9.05 -4.14 4.69
N ASP A 64 -8.66 -3.97 3.44
CA ASP A 64 -9.54 -3.44 2.40
C ASP A 64 -10.64 -4.46 2.03
N ASN A 65 -10.28 -5.74 1.91
CA ASN A 65 -11.26 -6.82 1.72
C ASN A 65 -12.24 -6.93 2.90
N ASP A 66 -11.75 -6.84 4.13
CA ASP A 66 -12.59 -6.84 5.33
C ASP A 66 -13.56 -5.64 5.34
N ARG A 67 -13.11 -4.47 4.86
CA ARG A 67 -13.96 -3.29 4.74
C ARG A 67 -15.05 -3.49 3.69
N ILE A 68 -14.71 -4.01 2.51
CA ILE A 68 -15.69 -4.33 1.46
C ILE A 68 -16.71 -5.36 1.99
N ASN A 69 -16.25 -6.41 2.66
CA ASN A 69 -17.13 -7.43 3.25
C ASN A 69 -18.06 -6.83 4.29
N PHE A 70 -17.56 -5.99 5.19
CA PHE A 70 -18.38 -5.28 6.17
C PHE A 70 -19.45 -4.42 5.48
N LEU A 71 -19.08 -3.64 4.47
CA LEU A 71 -20.01 -2.77 3.74
C LEU A 71 -21.12 -3.58 3.08
N ARG A 72 -20.79 -4.68 2.40
CA ARG A 72 -21.75 -5.60 1.78
C ARG A 72 -22.72 -6.23 2.79
N LEU A 73 -22.24 -6.53 4.00
CA LEU A 73 -23.06 -7.13 5.07
C LEU A 73 -23.86 -6.09 5.89
N SER A 74 -23.52 -4.81 5.80
CA SER A 74 -24.09 -3.75 6.64
C SER A 74 -25.56 -3.45 6.37
N GLY A 75 -26.07 -3.78 5.18
CA GLY A 75 -27.42 -3.42 4.73
C GLY A 75 -27.64 -1.92 4.47
N GLN A 76 -26.58 -1.11 4.48
CA GLN A 76 -26.68 0.32 4.17
C GLN A 76 -26.88 0.53 2.66
N PRO A 77 -27.77 1.46 2.24
CA PRO A 77 -28.05 1.69 0.84
C PRO A 77 -26.93 2.42 0.09
N ASP A 78 -26.08 3.15 0.80
CA ASP A 78 -25.04 4.03 0.24
C ASP A 78 -23.62 3.49 0.50
N ILE A 79 -23.35 2.28 0.02
CA ILE A 79 -22.07 1.58 0.22
C ILE A 79 -21.17 1.59 -1.02
N TRP A 80 -21.75 1.80 -2.20
CA TRP A 80 -21.09 1.58 -3.48
C TRP A 80 -19.97 2.59 -3.75
N ASP A 81 -20.18 3.85 -3.38
CA ASP A 81 -19.16 4.90 -3.47
C ASP A 81 -17.90 4.57 -2.66
N GLU A 82 -18.07 3.96 -1.48
CA GLU A 82 -16.95 3.57 -0.65
C GLU A 82 -16.27 2.30 -1.19
N ILE A 83 -17.04 1.28 -1.57
CA ILE A 83 -16.51 0.06 -2.18
C ILE A 83 -15.68 0.40 -3.42
N PHE A 84 -16.17 1.27 -4.30
CA PHE A 84 -15.45 1.75 -5.47
C PHE A 84 -14.11 2.40 -5.10
N LYS A 85 -14.09 3.28 -4.09
CA LYS A 85 -12.85 3.92 -3.61
C LYS A 85 -11.86 2.89 -3.05
N VAL A 86 -12.35 1.89 -2.32
CA VAL A 86 -11.49 0.82 -1.78
C VAL A 86 -10.88 0.00 -2.92
N TYR A 87 -11.67 -0.41 -3.91
CA TYR A 87 -11.14 -1.11 -5.09
C TYR A 87 -10.12 -0.29 -5.86
N LEU A 88 -10.34 1.01 -6.02
CA LEU A 88 -9.35 1.90 -6.65
C LEU A 88 -8.03 1.94 -5.88
N VAL A 89 -8.09 1.96 -4.54
CA VAL A 89 -6.87 1.88 -3.70
C VAL A 89 -6.16 0.55 -3.88
N MET A 90 -6.88 -0.57 -3.85
CA MET A 90 -6.33 -1.91 -4.05
C MET A 90 -5.71 -2.07 -5.45
N LYS A 91 -6.39 -1.59 -6.50
CA LYS A 91 -5.86 -1.55 -7.87
C LYS A 91 -4.55 -0.78 -7.92
N ASN A 92 -4.54 0.45 -7.43
CA ASN A 92 -3.33 1.28 -7.40
C ASN A 92 -2.19 0.62 -6.62
N ARG A 93 -2.48 -0.10 -5.53
CA ARG A 93 -1.51 -0.86 -4.76
C ARG A 93 -0.91 -2.01 -5.58
N GLN A 94 -1.76 -2.79 -6.25
CA GLN A 94 -1.33 -3.86 -7.13
C GLN A 94 -0.44 -3.35 -8.27
N GLU A 95 -0.81 -2.24 -8.91
CA GLU A 95 -0.04 -1.62 -9.99
C GLU A 95 1.37 -1.21 -9.55
N ARG A 96 1.52 -0.74 -8.30
CA ARG A 96 2.85 -0.42 -7.72
C ARG A 96 3.71 -1.68 -7.53
N VAL A 97 3.11 -2.82 -7.22
CA VAL A 97 3.83 -4.06 -6.90
C VAL A 97 4.16 -4.86 -8.15
N ARG A 98 3.26 -4.93 -9.13
CA ARG A 98 3.40 -5.80 -10.32
C ARG A 98 4.59 -5.48 -11.23
N ILE A 99 5.23 -4.31 -11.04
CA ILE A 99 6.40 -3.87 -11.80
C ILE A 99 7.73 -4.42 -11.26
N LEU A 100 7.69 -5.17 -10.16
CA LEU A 100 8.88 -5.77 -9.57
C LEU A 100 9.38 -6.98 -10.38
N PRO A 101 10.66 -7.35 -10.25
CA PRO A 101 11.20 -8.55 -10.89
C PRO A 101 10.42 -9.81 -10.52
N THR A 102 10.32 -10.75 -11.46
CA THR A 102 9.55 -12.00 -11.32
C THR A 102 9.97 -12.80 -10.09
N GLU A 103 11.26 -12.80 -9.74
CA GLU A 103 11.79 -13.50 -8.55
C GLU A 103 11.17 -12.95 -7.26
N VAL A 104 11.00 -11.62 -7.19
CA VAL A 104 10.38 -10.96 -6.04
C VAL A 104 8.88 -11.22 -6.02
N LEU A 105 8.20 -11.14 -7.17
CA LEU A 105 6.77 -11.43 -7.28
C LEU A 105 6.46 -12.87 -6.85
N ASN A 106 7.28 -13.83 -7.26
CA ASN A 106 7.18 -15.22 -6.85
C ASN A 106 7.42 -15.38 -5.34
N HIS A 107 8.42 -14.70 -4.79
CA HIS A 107 8.73 -14.76 -3.35
C HIS A 107 7.58 -14.30 -2.47
N ILE A 108 6.86 -13.26 -2.88
CA ILE A 108 5.70 -12.74 -2.14
C ILE A 108 4.37 -13.39 -2.53
N ASN A 109 4.41 -14.45 -3.37
CA ASN A 109 3.23 -15.12 -3.91
C ASN A 109 2.22 -14.12 -4.53
N PHE A 110 2.72 -13.18 -5.33
CA PHE A 110 1.90 -12.14 -5.95
C PHE A 110 0.88 -12.77 -6.90
N LYS A 111 -0.39 -12.43 -6.71
CA LYS A 111 -1.49 -12.81 -7.60
C LYS A 111 -2.15 -11.55 -8.14
N TYR A 112 -2.28 -11.49 -9.46
CA TYR A 112 -3.02 -10.42 -10.11
C TYR A 112 -4.51 -10.61 -9.89
N VAL A 113 -5.19 -9.56 -9.47
CA VAL A 113 -6.65 -9.50 -9.33
C VAL A 113 -7.18 -8.43 -10.29
N ASN A 114 -8.20 -8.78 -11.07
CA ASN A 114 -8.86 -7.84 -11.97
C ASN A 114 -9.91 -7.01 -11.23
N TYR A 115 -9.49 -5.92 -10.59
CA TYR A 115 -10.42 -5.03 -9.88
C TYR A 115 -11.33 -4.23 -10.81
N ASP A 116 -11.06 -4.19 -12.13
CA ASP A 116 -11.96 -3.50 -13.07
C ASP A 116 -13.28 -4.24 -13.25
N GLU A 117 -13.25 -5.58 -13.20
CA GLU A 117 -14.47 -6.39 -13.19
C GLU A 117 -15.34 -6.05 -11.96
N GLU A 118 -14.73 -5.97 -10.78
CA GLU A 118 -15.41 -5.64 -9.52
C GLU A 118 -15.92 -4.19 -9.44
N ILE A 119 -15.37 -3.29 -10.26
CA ILE A 119 -15.76 -1.88 -10.34
C ILE A 119 -16.93 -1.67 -11.30
N VAL A 120 -16.97 -2.42 -12.40
CA VAL A 120 -17.95 -2.26 -13.48
C VAL A 120 -19.19 -3.15 -13.27
N SER A 121 -19.06 -4.24 -12.51
CA SER A 121 -20.16 -5.14 -12.11
C SER A 121 -21.07 -4.53 -11.05
#